data_AF-A0A7D9L6L4-F1
#
_entry.id   AF-A0A7D9L6L4-F1
#
_cell.length_a   1.000
_cell.length_b   1.000
_cell.length_c   1.000
_cell.angle_alpha   90.00
_cell.angle_beta   90.00
_cell.angle_gamma   90.00
#
_symmetry.space_group_name_H-M   'P 1'
#
loop_
_entity.id
_entity.type
_entity.pdbx_description
1 polymer ?
#
loop_
_entity_poly.entity_id
_entity_poly.type
_entity_poly.pdbx_seq_one_letter_code
_entity_poly.pdbx_strand_id
1 'polypeptide(L)'
;MQEPTDEVLINCWHDFLQTPYGQSNVPDWFDKLQAVIQTQESEDEPSEEQETTREEWMILSDLNTPFDNSEQTPESTYDWHRDRVDYSQQQIQEMPTWIKTNKEEYTIDEQYVVVDINSFSEMQKLAYDIVKSHFDDISSEKEPLCLIINGVAETGEGYLINAIRNLLQSKCAVAATTGKAAYNIRGVTVHSLLKLPIGSRGKKDLTGQSLCRLQESVNNIGYIIIDEYSMLGQVTFGWIDKRCKQATGYNDNVFGGKSLILTGDPGQLLPVADKPLYHARPSNAVGEQGHPAYHMFDKVVKLTATQQLMTEDSTRLFYSNEQVANYNHEQLTKLEHPVAHINARQSSALAKKISSDDMSGLEPVVFLAKGARVMLTMNLWSSVGLCNGATGTVVDIIYQNNHQPPDLPIAVIVEFENYRGPVFNENQPLCIPIYPITVTSQTEIGFHERQQLPLRLAWALTIHKSMDRYWQI
;
A
#
# COMPACT_ATOMS: atom_id res chain seq x y z
N MET A 1 -26.43 -19.47 -22.28
CA MET A 1 -25.52 -19.84 -23.38
C MET A 1 -24.17 -19.31 -22.99
N GLN A 2 -23.17 -20.19 -22.91
CA GLN A 2 -21.80 -19.87 -22.51
C GLN A 2 -21.10 -19.24 -23.73
N GLU A 3 -20.34 -18.16 -23.54
CA GLU A 3 -19.58 -17.55 -24.65
C GLU A 3 -18.43 -18.50 -25.06
N PRO A 4 -18.17 -18.66 -26.37
CA PRO A 4 -17.11 -19.54 -26.86
C PRO A 4 -15.73 -19.01 -26.44
N THR A 5 -14.82 -19.93 -26.12
CA THR A 5 -13.42 -19.61 -25.78
C THR A 5 -12.66 -19.04 -26.98
N ASP A 6 -11.62 -18.26 -26.71
CA ASP A 6 -10.79 -17.62 -27.75
C ASP A 6 -10.20 -18.64 -28.74
N GLU A 7 -9.84 -19.83 -28.26
CA GLU A 7 -9.32 -20.93 -29.08
C GLU A 7 -10.36 -21.46 -30.08
N VAL A 8 -11.64 -21.53 -29.68
CA VAL A 8 -12.75 -21.91 -30.58
C VAL A 8 -12.96 -20.84 -31.64
N LEU A 9 -12.87 -19.55 -31.25
CA LEU A 9 -12.99 -18.43 -32.18
C LEU A 9 -11.83 -18.36 -33.18
N ILE A 10 -10.60 -18.64 -32.74
CA ILE A 10 -9.41 -18.69 -33.59
C ILE A 10 -9.51 -19.83 -34.61
N ASN A 11 -9.93 -21.03 -34.18
CA ASN A 11 -10.10 -22.16 -35.08
C ASN A 11 -11.25 -21.94 -36.09
N CYS A 12 -12.39 -21.38 -35.65
CA CYS A 12 -13.46 -21.01 -36.56
C CYS A 12 -13.05 -19.93 -37.57
N TRP A 13 -12.20 -18.98 -37.15
CA TRP A 13 -11.68 -17.94 -38.03
C TRP A 13 -10.68 -18.51 -39.05
N HIS A 14 -9.80 -19.41 -38.61
CA HIS A 14 -8.89 -20.15 -39.48
C HIS A 14 -9.65 -20.91 -40.58
N ASP A 15 -10.67 -21.69 -40.20
CA ASP A 15 -11.48 -22.46 -41.15
C ASP A 15 -12.24 -21.55 -42.12
N PHE A 16 -12.74 -20.41 -41.64
CA PHE A 16 -13.41 -19.42 -42.48
C PHE A 16 -12.48 -18.81 -43.54
N LEU A 17 -11.25 -18.47 -43.18
CA LEU A 17 -10.25 -17.90 -44.10
C LEU A 17 -9.83 -18.87 -45.20
N GLN A 18 -9.97 -20.19 -44.98
CA GLN A 18 -9.70 -21.21 -46.00
C GLN A 18 -10.85 -21.37 -47.01
N THR A 19 -12.03 -20.82 -46.76
CA THR A 19 -13.16 -20.93 -47.69
C THR A 19 -12.97 -20.02 -48.93
N PRO A 20 -13.50 -20.40 -50.11
CA PRO A 20 -13.44 -19.55 -51.31
C PRO A 20 -14.04 -18.15 -51.10
N TYR A 21 -15.03 -18.07 -50.20
CA TYR A 21 -15.66 -16.81 -49.81
C TYR A 21 -14.72 -15.95 -48.95
N GLY A 22 -14.06 -16.53 -47.95
CA GLY A 22 -13.07 -15.85 -47.11
C GLY A 22 -11.90 -15.30 -47.95
N GLN A 23 -11.37 -16.10 -48.87
CA GLN A 23 -10.25 -15.70 -49.75
C GLN A 23 -10.60 -14.54 -50.69
N SER A 24 -11.87 -14.44 -51.11
CA SER A 24 -12.30 -13.40 -52.06
C SER A 24 -12.71 -12.09 -51.39
N ASN A 25 -13.05 -12.12 -50.09
CA ASN A 25 -13.67 -10.99 -49.39
C ASN A 25 -12.87 -10.46 -48.19
N VAL A 26 -11.84 -11.18 -47.73
CA VAL A 26 -10.97 -10.72 -46.64
C VAL A 26 -9.67 -10.15 -47.23
N PRO A 27 -9.37 -8.86 -47.02
CA PRO A 27 -8.09 -8.27 -47.43
C PRO A 27 -6.93 -8.94 -46.69
N ASP A 28 -5.84 -9.23 -47.42
CA ASP A 28 -4.62 -9.86 -46.90
C ASP A 28 -4.90 -11.20 -46.18
N TRP A 29 -5.89 -11.96 -46.68
CA TRP A 29 -6.34 -13.21 -46.05
C TRP A 29 -5.21 -14.23 -45.89
N PHE A 30 -4.26 -14.27 -46.84
CA PHE A 30 -3.13 -15.20 -46.82
C PHE A 30 -2.18 -14.87 -45.67
N ASP A 31 -1.82 -13.61 -45.47
CA ASP A 31 -0.96 -13.17 -44.36
C ASP A 31 -1.66 -13.39 -43.00
N LYS A 32 -2.97 -13.18 -42.95
CA LYS A 32 -3.79 -13.47 -41.75
C LYS A 32 -3.88 -14.97 -41.45
N LEU A 33 -3.93 -15.81 -42.49
CA LEU A 33 -3.90 -17.27 -42.33
C LEU A 33 -2.53 -17.72 -41.79
N GLN A 34 -1.44 -17.18 -42.33
CA GLN A 34 -0.07 -17.46 -41.87
C GLN A 34 0.17 -16.99 -40.43
N ALA A 35 -0.39 -15.84 -40.04
CA ALA A 35 -0.33 -15.35 -38.67
C ALA A 35 -1.00 -16.31 -37.68
N VAL A 36 -2.14 -16.90 -38.03
CA VAL A 36 -2.83 -17.88 -37.17
C VAL A 36 -1.99 -19.14 -36.99
N ILE A 37 -1.35 -19.64 -38.06
CA ILE A 37 -0.44 -20.80 -38.03
C ILE A 37 0.81 -20.51 -37.18
N GLN A 38 1.40 -19.31 -37.29
CA GLN A 38 2.53 -18.90 -36.45
C GLN A 38 2.18 -18.79 -34.96
N THR A 39 0.96 -18.39 -34.60
CA THR A 39 0.50 -18.45 -33.20
C THR A 39 0.38 -19.88 -32.68
N GLN A 40 0.02 -20.85 -33.53
CA GLN A 40 -0.10 -22.26 -33.14
C GLN A 40 1.24 -23.01 -33.10
N GLU A 41 2.24 -22.59 -33.89
CA GLU A 41 3.57 -23.21 -33.93
C GLU A 41 4.56 -22.67 -32.88
N SER A 42 4.17 -21.68 -32.06
CA SER A 42 5.03 -21.07 -31.04
C SER A 42 5.03 -21.74 -29.65
N GLU A 43 4.43 -22.93 -29.51
CA GLU A 43 4.35 -23.66 -28.22
C GLU A 43 5.50 -24.67 -27.97
N ASP A 44 6.47 -24.83 -28.89
CA ASP A 44 7.53 -25.85 -28.80
C ASP A 44 8.97 -25.32 -28.61
N GLU A 45 9.16 -24.08 -28.14
CA GLU A 45 10.39 -23.71 -27.41
C GLU A 45 10.10 -23.82 -25.90
N PRO A 46 11.07 -24.24 -25.05
CA PRO A 46 10.89 -24.18 -23.61
C PRO A 46 10.84 -22.70 -23.24
N SER A 47 9.64 -22.14 -23.30
CA SER A 47 9.33 -20.91 -22.63
C SER A 47 9.75 -21.14 -21.19
N GLU A 48 10.74 -20.37 -20.75
CA GLU A 48 10.82 -20.02 -19.34
C GLU A 48 9.41 -19.57 -19.00
N GLU A 49 8.68 -20.46 -18.32
CA GLU A 49 7.40 -20.14 -17.75
C GLU A 49 7.62 -18.82 -17.03
N GLN A 50 7.05 -17.73 -17.56
CA GLN A 50 6.65 -16.61 -16.73
C GLN A 50 5.45 -17.09 -15.90
N GLU A 51 5.64 -18.21 -15.18
CA GLU A 51 5.11 -18.32 -13.85
C GLU A 51 5.51 -17.00 -13.18
N THR A 52 4.51 -16.27 -12.72
CA THR A 52 4.69 -15.38 -11.58
C THR A 52 5.17 -16.26 -10.43
N THR A 53 6.46 -16.64 -10.47
CA THR A 53 7.11 -17.49 -9.49
C THR A 53 7.27 -16.62 -8.27
N ARG A 54 6.21 -16.64 -7.47
CA ARG A 54 6.31 -16.41 -6.05
C ARG A 54 7.56 -17.15 -5.58
N GLU A 55 8.57 -16.42 -5.14
CA GLU A 55 9.89 -17.00 -4.88
C GLU A 55 9.75 -18.14 -3.86
N GLU A 56 10.48 -19.25 -4.02
CA GLU A 56 10.27 -20.48 -3.23
C GLU A 56 10.24 -20.22 -1.73
N TRP A 57 11.00 -19.24 -1.24
CA TRP A 57 10.98 -18.86 0.17
C TRP A 57 9.66 -18.19 0.60
N MET A 58 8.96 -17.44 -0.28
CA MET A 58 7.61 -16.91 -0.01
C MET A 58 6.60 -18.05 0.11
N ILE A 59 6.75 -19.10 -0.69
CA ILE A 59 5.94 -20.33 -0.61
C ILE A 59 6.26 -21.10 0.67
N LEU A 60 7.55 -21.27 1.01
CA LEU A 60 8.01 -21.87 2.27
C LEU A 60 7.56 -21.07 3.49
N SER A 61 7.40 -19.76 3.36
CA SER A 61 6.92 -18.88 4.43
C SER A 61 5.45 -19.11 4.80
N ASP A 62 4.65 -19.68 3.88
CA ASP A 62 3.25 -20.03 4.11
C ASP A 62 3.07 -21.46 4.62
N LEU A 63 4.08 -22.31 4.47
CA LEU A 63 3.96 -23.76 4.58
C LEU A 63 3.89 -24.30 6.02
N ASN A 64 3.89 -23.45 7.05
CA ASN A 64 3.57 -23.88 8.40
C ASN A 64 3.14 -22.71 9.27
N THR A 65 1.89 -22.76 9.75
CA THR A 65 1.55 -22.10 11.01
C THR A 65 1.40 -23.19 12.07
N PRO A 66 1.87 -22.99 13.31
CA PRO A 66 1.68 -23.95 14.40
C PRO A 66 0.20 -24.29 14.69
N PHE A 67 -0.73 -23.56 14.08
CA PHE A 67 -2.16 -23.63 14.27
C PHE A 67 -2.86 -24.70 13.41
N ASP A 68 -2.14 -25.40 12.52
CA ASP A 68 -2.73 -26.46 11.68
C ASP A 68 -3.00 -27.79 12.43
N ASN A 69 -2.50 -27.91 13.66
CA ASN A 69 -2.88 -28.98 14.58
C ASN A 69 -4.02 -28.50 15.48
N SER A 70 -5.26 -28.64 14.97
CA SER A 70 -6.47 -28.47 15.76
C SER A 70 -6.62 -29.61 16.78
N GLU A 71 -5.92 -29.52 17.91
CA GLU A 71 -6.40 -30.16 19.13
C GLU A 71 -7.49 -29.26 19.72
N GLN A 72 -8.70 -29.81 19.81
CA GLN A 72 -9.87 -29.15 20.38
C GLN A 72 -9.56 -28.72 21.82
N THR A 73 -9.30 -27.42 22.03
CA THR A 73 -9.28 -26.84 23.36
C THR A 73 -10.69 -26.96 23.98
N PRO A 74 -10.80 -27.32 25.27
CA PRO A 74 -12.09 -27.49 25.94
C PRO A 74 -12.94 -26.22 25.85
N GLU A 75 -14.26 -26.37 25.74
CA GLU A 75 -15.24 -25.27 25.69
C GLU A 75 -14.94 -24.25 26.79
N SER A 76 -14.45 -23.08 26.38
CA SER A 76 -14.12 -22.00 27.31
C SER A 76 -15.41 -21.46 27.91
N THR A 77 -15.50 -21.41 29.24
CA THR A 77 -16.61 -20.81 30.01
C THR A 77 -16.60 -19.28 29.99
N TYR A 78 -15.74 -18.67 29.17
CA TYR A 78 -15.60 -17.23 29.10
C TYR A 78 -16.78 -16.58 28.37
N ASP A 79 -17.36 -15.55 28.99
CA ASP A 79 -18.45 -14.79 28.41
C ASP A 79 -17.91 -13.69 27.47
N TRP A 80 -17.90 -13.99 26.17
CA TRP A 80 -17.51 -13.08 25.09
C TRP A 80 -18.44 -11.87 24.91
N HIS A 81 -19.56 -11.80 25.65
CA HIS A 81 -20.49 -10.66 25.60
C HIS A 81 -20.21 -9.63 26.69
N ARG A 82 -19.29 -9.91 27.61
CA ARG A 82 -18.95 -8.99 28.71
C ARG A 82 -18.44 -7.64 28.22
N ASP A 83 -17.53 -7.65 27.24
CA ASP A 83 -16.92 -6.44 26.66
C ASP A 83 -17.98 -5.51 26.02
N ARG A 84 -19.11 -6.06 25.57
CA ARG A 84 -20.20 -5.29 24.97
C ARG A 84 -20.88 -4.34 25.97
N VAL A 85 -20.84 -4.66 27.27
CA VAL A 85 -21.56 -3.94 28.33
C VAL A 85 -21.03 -2.50 28.50
N ASP A 86 -19.77 -2.26 28.14
CA ASP A 86 -19.11 -0.95 28.27
C ASP A 86 -19.50 0.03 27.15
N TYR A 87 -20.32 -0.42 26.17
CA TYR A 87 -20.71 0.36 25.00
C TYR A 87 -22.24 0.47 24.88
N SER A 88 -22.72 1.65 24.47
CA SER A 88 -24.13 1.86 24.17
C SER A 88 -24.56 1.10 22.92
N GLN A 89 -25.86 0.79 22.80
CA GLN A 89 -26.39 0.12 21.59
C GLN A 89 -26.17 0.96 20.33
N GLN A 90 -26.21 2.30 20.44
CA GLN A 90 -25.93 3.20 19.34
C GLN A 90 -24.48 3.05 18.87
N GLN A 91 -23.51 3.12 19.80
CA GLN A 91 -22.09 2.94 19.48
C GLN A 91 -21.84 1.61 18.77
N ILE A 92 -22.43 0.51 19.27
CA ILE A 92 -22.27 -0.82 18.67
C ILE A 92 -22.83 -0.89 17.25
N GLN A 93 -23.96 -0.23 16.98
CA GLN A 93 -24.53 -0.16 15.64
C GLN A 93 -23.68 0.67 14.67
N GLU A 94 -23.00 1.70 15.18
CA GLU A 94 -22.14 2.57 14.39
C GLU A 94 -20.77 1.94 14.07
N MET A 95 -20.26 1.02 14.92
CA MET A 95 -18.91 0.41 14.77
C MET A 95 -18.56 -0.07 13.35
N PRO A 96 -19.42 -0.82 12.62
CA PRO A 96 -19.08 -1.33 11.28
C PRO A 96 -18.96 -0.26 10.20
N THR A 97 -19.52 0.94 10.43
CA THR A 97 -19.54 2.04 9.46
C THR A 97 -18.74 3.25 9.92
N TRP A 98 -18.32 3.29 11.19
CA TRP A 98 -17.77 4.47 11.84
C TRP A 98 -16.59 5.09 11.08
N ILE A 99 -15.59 4.28 10.68
CA ILE A 99 -14.42 4.76 9.92
C ILE A 99 -14.87 5.32 8.57
N LYS A 100 -15.77 4.63 7.87
CA LYS A 100 -16.21 5.04 6.52
C LYS A 100 -16.96 6.37 6.58
N THR A 101 -17.92 6.50 7.48
CA THR A 101 -18.73 7.73 7.65
C THR A 101 -17.85 8.91 8.05
N ASN A 102 -17.01 8.75 9.07
CA ASN A 102 -16.15 9.84 9.53
C ASN A 102 -15.09 10.24 8.50
N LYS A 103 -14.57 9.30 7.72
CA LYS A 103 -13.58 9.59 6.67
C LYS A 103 -14.12 10.51 5.57
N GLU A 104 -15.42 10.46 5.29
CA GLU A 104 -16.06 11.31 4.28
C GLU A 104 -16.31 12.74 4.79
N GLU A 105 -16.56 12.90 6.09
CA GLU A 105 -16.93 14.18 6.72
C GLU A 105 -15.73 14.92 7.34
N TYR A 106 -14.69 14.20 7.75
CA TYR A 106 -13.61 14.75 8.54
C TYR A 106 -12.61 15.52 7.67
N THR A 107 -12.45 16.80 8.01
CA THR A 107 -11.42 17.68 7.43
C THR A 107 -10.24 17.75 8.39
N ILE A 108 -9.03 17.52 7.89
CA ILE A 108 -7.82 17.65 8.70
C ILE A 108 -7.51 19.14 8.80
N ASP A 109 -7.39 19.64 10.03
CA ASP A 109 -6.85 20.96 10.28
C ASP A 109 -5.35 20.95 9.89
N GLU A 110 -5.00 21.63 8.80
CA GLU A 110 -3.62 21.77 8.31
C GLU A 110 -2.82 22.69 9.25
N GLN A 111 -2.61 22.26 10.50
CA GLN A 111 -1.69 22.95 11.38
C GLN A 111 -0.26 22.67 10.89
N TYR A 112 0.40 23.71 10.39
CA TYR A 112 1.81 23.63 10.02
C TYR A 112 2.65 23.32 11.28
N VAL A 113 3.52 22.32 11.19
CA VAL A 113 4.49 22.04 12.26
C VAL A 113 5.44 23.23 12.33
N VAL A 114 5.60 23.83 13.51
CA VAL A 114 6.60 24.89 13.72
C VAL A 114 7.99 24.26 13.58
N VAL A 115 8.77 24.74 12.62
CA VAL A 115 10.14 24.31 12.37
C VAL A 115 11.07 25.49 12.63
N ASP A 116 12.04 25.32 13.51
CA ASP A 116 13.16 26.24 13.65
C ASP A 116 14.22 25.92 12.58
N ILE A 117 14.37 26.80 11.60
CA ILE A 117 15.35 26.65 10.50
C ILE A 117 16.79 26.80 11.03
N ASN A 118 16.98 27.48 12.17
CA ASN A 118 18.32 27.67 12.74
C ASN A 118 18.86 26.41 13.41
N SER A 119 18.00 25.43 13.69
CA SER A 119 18.42 24.13 14.24
C SER A 119 18.90 23.14 13.17
N PHE A 120 18.89 23.54 11.89
CA PHE A 120 19.31 22.68 10.79
C PHE A 120 20.81 22.37 10.84
N SER A 121 21.13 21.11 10.55
CA SER A 121 22.48 20.74 10.13
C SER A 121 22.86 21.44 8.81
N GLU A 122 24.15 21.48 8.52
CA GLU A 122 24.68 22.07 7.28
C GLU A 122 24.00 21.51 6.01
N MET A 123 23.83 20.18 5.95
CA MET A 123 23.23 19.53 4.77
C MET A 123 21.71 19.71 4.69
N GLN A 124 21.01 19.77 5.83
CA GLN A 124 19.58 20.14 5.85
C GLN A 124 19.40 21.59 5.39
N LYS A 125 20.27 22.49 5.82
CA LYS A 125 20.27 23.89 5.43
C LYS A 125 20.57 24.07 3.94
N LEU A 126 21.54 23.34 3.41
CA LEU A 126 21.85 23.30 1.98
C LEU A 126 20.64 22.87 1.14
N ALA A 127 19.99 21.76 1.50
CA ALA A 127 18.79 21.28 0.79
C ALA A 127 17.66 22.32 0.83
N TYR A 128 17.41 22.89 2.01
CA TYR A 128 16.40 23.94 2.19
C TYR A 128 16.69 25.18 1.34
N ASP A 129 17.94 25.63 1.32
CA ASP A 129 18.36 26.83 0.59
C ASP A 129 18.30 26.61 -0.94
N ILE A 130 18.61 25.41 -1.44
CA ILE A 130 18.41 25.05 -2.87
C ILE A 130 16.94 25.23 -3.26
N VAL A 131 16.02 24.68 -2.46
CA VAL A 131 14.58 24.78 -2.73
C VAL A 131 14.10 26.22 -2.60
N LYS A 132 14.60 26.96 -1.61
CA LYS A 132 14.28 28.37 -1.40
C LYS A 132 14.76 29.26 -2.53
N SER A 133 16.02 29.14 -2.94
CA SER A 133 16.57 29.89 -4.07
C SER A 133 15.83 29.57 -5.36
N HIS A 134 15.49 28.31 -5.59
CA HIS A 134 14.64 27.94 -6.71
C HIS A 134 13.26 28.57 -6.56
N PHE A 135 12.58 28.50 -5.41
CA PHE A 135 11.27 29.08 -5.20
C PHE A 135 11.21 30.60 -5.39
N ASP A 136 12.21 31.31 -4.88
CA ASP A 136 12.36 32.77 -4.97
C ASP A 136 12.69 33.24 -6.41
N ASP A 137 13.13 32.35 -7.30
CA ASP A 137 13.38 32.67 -8.71
C ASP A 137 12.07 32.80 -9.51
N ILE A 138 11.83 34.00 -10.04
CA ILE A 138 10.64 34.41 -10.81
C ILE A 138 10.97 34.48 -12.33
N SER A 139 12.14 33.96 -12.76
CA SER A 139 12.50 33.94 -14.17
C SER A 139 11.51 33.10 -15.00
N SER A 140 11.20 33.58 -16.21
CA SER A 140 10.27 32.91 -17.13
C SER A 140 10.84 31.65 -17.77
N GLU A 141 12.16 31.47 -17.73
CA GLU A 141 12.91 30.33 -18.29
C GLU A 141 13.31 29.31 -17.21
N LYS A 142 12.75 29.42 -16.01
CA LYS A 142 13.06 28.54 -14.89
C LYS A 142 12.69 27.10 -15.19
N GLU A 143 13.70 26.24 -15.26
CA GLU A 143 13.52 24.81 -15.41
C GLU A 143 12.97 24.18 -14.12
N PRO A 144 12.18 23.09 -14.22
CA PRO A 144 11.71 22.37 -13.04
C PRO A 144 12.86 21.81 -12.20
N LEU A 145 12.77 21.97 -10.87
CA LEU A 145 13.75 21.40 -9.95
C LEU A 145 13.54 19.88 -9.84
N CYS A 146 14.58 19.11 -10.19
CA CYS A 146 14.68 17.67 -9.91
C CYS A 146 15.78 17.44 -8.86
N LEU A 147 15.39 17.31 -7.60
CA LEU A 147 16.31 17.20 -6.46
C LEU A 147 16.15 15.86 -5.76
N ILE A 148 17.25 15.21 -5.40
CA ILE A 148 17.27 14.06 -4.48
C ILE A 148 17.90 14.47 -3.16
N ILE A 149 17.25 14.15 -2.05
CA ILE A 149 17.76 14.30 -0.70
C ILE A 149 17.89 12.90 -0.12
N ASN A 150 19.13 12.42 0.01
CA ASN A 150 19.41 11.13 0.61
C ASN A 150 19.68 11.31 2.10
N GLY A 151 18.88 10.70 2.95
CA GLY A 151 19.16 10.54 4.36
C GLY A 151 19.10 9.07 4.74
N VAL A 152 19.95 8.65 5.67
CA VAL A 152 19.71 7.39 6.40
C VAL A 152 18.64 7.62 7.46
N ALA A 153 18.12 6.54 8.03
CA ALA A 153 17.17 6.62 9.15
C ALA A 153 17.66 7.61 10.23
N GLU A 154 16.73 8.36 10.79
CA GLU A 154 16.98 9.32 11.88
C GLU A 154 17.83 10.55 11.50
N THR A 155 17.96 10.86 10.20
CA THR A 155 18.63 12.09 9.73
C THR A 155 17.75 13.36 9.71
N GLY A 156 16.52 13.24 10.22
CA GLY A 156 15.58 14.36 10.30
C GLY A 156 14.97 14.75 8.95
N GLU A 157 14.88 13.83 7.99
CA GLU A 157 14.22 14.05 6.69
C GLU A 157 12.79 14.59 6.86
N GLY A 158 11.99 13.98 7.74
CA GLY A 158 10.65 14.48 8.05
C GLY A 158 10.63 15.92 8.58
N TYR A 159 11.64 16.34 9.35
CA TYR A 159 11.76 17.71 9.84
C TYR A 159 12.06 18.69 8.68
N LEU A 160 12.95 18.30 7.77
CA LEU A 160 13.27 19.05 6.55
C LEU A 160 12.07 19.14 5.58
N ILE A 161 11.34 18.03 5.36
CA ILE A 161 10.13 18.00 4.53
C ILE A 161 9.08 18.97 5.08
N ASN A 162 8.86 18.96 6.40
CA ASN A 162 7.94 19.90 7.03
C ASN A 162 8.36 21.36 6.83
N ALA A 163 9.66 21.65 6.89
CA ALA A 163 10.16 23.00 6.66
C ALA A 163 9.99 23.47 5.22
N ILE A 164 10.28 22.60 4.25
CA ILE A 164 10.07 22.86 2.83
C ILE A 164 8.57 23.06 2.55
N ARG A 165 7.70 22.25 3.17
CA ARG A 165 6.25 22.45 3.09
C ARG A 165 5.83 23.82 3.64
N ASN A 166 6.37 24.24 4.78
CA ASN A 166 6.07 25.56 5.35
C ASN A 166 6.54 26.71 4.43
N LEU A 167 7.65 26.53 3.73
CA LEU A 167 8.19 27.48 2.76
C LEU A 167 7.29 27.59 1.50
N LEU A 168 6.91 26.44 0.93
CA LEU A 168 6.19 26.38 -0.34
C LEU A 168 4.67 26.50 -0.20
N GLN A 169 4.13 26.24 0.99
CA GLN A 169 2.71 26.33 1.34
C GLN A 169 1.82 25.59 0.31
N SER A 170 0.77 26.26 -0.20
CA SER A 170 -0.19 25.68 -1.16
C SER A 170 0.42 25.31 -2.53
N LYS A 171 1.69 25.61 -2.78
CA LYS A 171 2.39 25.24 -4.02
C LYS A 171 3.04 23.85 -3.95
N CYS A 172 2.99 23.19 -2.80
CA CYS A 172 3.64 21.90 -2.56
C CYS A 172 2.63 20.80 -2.22
N ALA A 173 2.74 19.65 -2.90
CA ALA A 173 2.18 18.39 -2.42
C ALA A 173 3.27 17.58 -1.73
N VAL A 174 2.95 16.97 -0.60
CA VAL A 174 3.82 16.00 0.07
C VAL A 174 3.22 14.62 -0.07
N ALA A 175 3.99 13.69 -0.62
CA ALA A 175 3.61 12.31 -0.80
C ALA A 175 4.68 11.35 -0.29
N ALA A 176 4.31 10.10 -0.06
CA ALA A 176 5.24 9.00 0.18
C ALA A 176 4.82 7.74 -0.57
N THR A 177 5.70 6.75 -0.65
CA THR A 177 5.39 5.46 -1.29
C THR A 177 4.46 4.59 -0.45
N THR A 178 4.55 4.65 0.88
CA THR A 178 3.71 3.87 1.81
C THR A 178 2.75 4.75 2.62
N GLY A 179 1.65 4.15 3.10
CA GLY A 179 0.67 4.86 3.92
C GLY A 179 1.20 5.33 5.27
N LYS A 180 2.14 4.59 5.87
CA LYS A 180 2.78 4.93 7.14
C LYS A 180 3.76 6.09 6.98
N ALA A 181 4.63 6.05 5.97
CA ALA A 181 5.52 7.15 5.66
C ALA A 181 4.72 8.43 5.35
N ALA A 182 3.67 8.31 4.53
CA ALA A 182 2.78 9.42 4.22
C ALA A 182 2.15 10.03 5.48
N TYR A 183 1.71 9.20 6.43
CA TYR A 183 1.18 9.68 7.70
C TYR A 183 2.21 10.46 8.53
N ASN A 184 3.44 9.94 8.63
CA ASN A 184 4.51 10.55 9.44
C ASN A 184 4.86 11.97 8.96
N ILE A 185 4.87 12.19 7.63
CA ILE A 185 5.16 13.50 7.02
C ILE A 185 3.91 14.37 6.81
N ARG A 186 2.73 13.93 7.30
CA ARG A 186 1.41 14.56 7.05
C ARG A 186 1.12 14.78 5.57
N GLY A 187 1.49 13.81 4.75
CA GLY A 187 1.20 13.75 3.32
C GLY A 187 0.17 12.69 2.98
N VAL A 188 0.11 12.33 1.70
CA VAL A 188 -0.72 11.24 1.16
C VAL A 188 0.15 10.23 0.43
N THR A 189 -0.36 9.04 0.10
CA THR A 189 0.43 8.14 -0.75
C THR A 189 0.52 8.70 -2.17
N VAL A 190 1.65 8.48 -2.86
CA VAL A 190 1.84 8.91 -4.26
C VAL A 190 0.75 8.35 -5.17
N HIS A 191 0.30 7.12 -4.89
CA HIS A 191 -0.84 6.49 -5.55
C HIS A 191 -2.14 7.29 -5.40
N SER A 192 -2.40 7.80 -4.18
CA SER A 192 -3.59 8.60 -3.89
C SER A 192 -3.53 9.99 -4.50
N LEU A 193 -2.34 10.63 -4.48
CA LEU A 193 -2.10 11.96 -5.01
C LEU A 193 -2.30 11.99 -6.53
N LEU A 194 -1.61 11.11 -7.25
CA LEU A 194 -1.55 11.14 -8.73
C LEU A 194 -2.53 10.17 -9.40
N LYS A 195 -3.36 9.46 -8.63
CA LYS A 195 -4.29 8.42 -9.12
C LYS A 195 -3.56 7.38 -9.97
N LEU A 196 -2.46 6.86 -9.42
CA LEU A 196 -1.68 5.80 -10.06
C LEU A 196 -2.49 4.50 -10.10
N PRO A 197 -2.31 3.65 -11.14
CA PRO A 197 -2.95 2.34 -11.19
C PRO A 197 -2.43 1.42 -10.07
N ILE A 198 -3.28 0.51 -9.60
CA ILE A 198 -2.93 -0.52 -8.61
C ILE A 198 -3.17 -1.89 -9.25
N GLY A 199 -2.11 -2.71 -9.33
CA GLY A 199 -2.14 -4.02 -9.97
C GLY A 199 -2.33 -3.98 -11.50
N SER A 200 -2.90 -5.03 -12.06
CA SER A 200 -3.13 -5.16 -13.52
C SER A 200 -4.27 -4.28 -14.05
N ARG A 201 -5.12 -3.74 -13.16
CA ARG A 201 -6.26 -2.90 -13.54
C ARG A 201 -5.84 -1.44 -13.68
N GLY A 202 -6.41 -0.74 -14.67
CA GLY A 202 -6.26 0.71 -14.77
C GLY A 202 -4.96 1.23 -15.41
N LYS A 203 -4.19 0.37 -16.10
CA LYS A 203 -3.02 0.76 -16.92
C LYS A 203 -3.42 1.56 -18.19
N LYS A 204 -4.29 2.55 -18.02
CA LYS A 204 -4.81 3.43 -19.08
C LYS A 204 -4.77 4.88 -18.60
N ASP A 205 -4.87 5.77 -19.57
CA ASP A 205 -4.95 7.20 -19.35
C ASP A 205 -6.27 7.56 -18.67
N LEU A 206 -6.21 8.48 -17.70
CA LEU A 206 -7.43 9.00 -17.08
C LEU A 206 -8.24 9.79 -18.10
N THR A 207 -9.56 9.65 -18.04
CA THR A 207 -10.52 10.41 -18.85
C THR A 207 -11.70 10.86 -17.98
N GLY A 208 -12.46 11.84 -18.48
CA GLY A 208 -13.68 12.33 -17.84
C GLY A 208 -13.44 12.83 -16.41
N GLN A 209 -14.36 12.47 -15.50
CA GLN A 209 -14.37 12.99 -14.13
C GLN A 209 -13.08 12.68 -13.35
N SER A 210 -12.46 11.52 -13.57
CA SER A 210 -11.24 11.13 -12.87
C SER A 210 -10.06 12.03 -13.26
N LEU A 211 -9.99 12.44 -14.53
CA LEU A 211 -8.99 13.39 -15.01
C LEU A 211 -9.26 14.79 -14.43
N CYS A 212 -10.51 15.26 -14.47
CA CYS A 212 -10.86 16.56 -13.89
C CYS A 212 -10.46 16.65 -12.41
N ARG A 213 -10.76 15.61 -11.61
CA ARG A 213 -10.37 15.54 -10.20
C ARG A 213 -8.85 15.59 -10.01
N LEU A 214 -8.08 14.91 -10.86
CA LEU A 214 -6.62 14.98 -10.82
C LEU A 214 -6.15 16.41 -11.13
N GLN A 215 -6.63 17.00 -12.23
CA GLN A 215 -6.29 18.35 -12.66
C GLN A 215 -6.61 19.39 -11.57
N GLU A 216 -7.80 19.33 -10.98
CA GLU A 216 -8.20 20.18 -9.85
C GLU A 216 -7.25 20.00 -8.66
N SER A 217 -6.93 18.76 -8.30
CA SER A 217 -6.10 18.48 -7.12
C SER A 217 -4.65 18.97 -7.25
N VAL A 218 -4.10 19.08 -8.47
CA VAL A 218 -2.70 19.49 -8.68
C VAL A 218 -2.54 20.81 -9.46
N ASN A 219 -3.63 21.54 -9.71
CA ASN A 219 -3.64 22.76 -10.52
C ASN A 219 -2.68 23.83 -9.97
N ASN A 220 -2.73 24.07 -8.65
CA ASN A 220 -1.91 25.08 -7.99
C ASN A 220 -0.55 24.55 -7.49
N ILE A 221 -0.25 23.28 -7.76
CA ILE A 221 0.90 22.58 -7.19
C ILE A 221 2.07 22.62 -8.18
N GLY A 222 3.14 23.33 -7.80
CA GLY A 222 4.38 23.42 -8.57
C GLY A 222 5.44 22.42 -8.11
N TYR A 223 5.38 21.97 -6.85
CA TYR A 223 6.36 21.07 -6.24
C TYR A 223 5.68 19.81 -5.71
N ILE A 224 6.28 18.65 -5.98
CA ILE A 224 5.85 17.37 -5.42
C ILE A 224 7.05 16.78 -4.68
N ILE A 225 6.91 16.63 -3.37
CA ILE A 225 7.89 15.91 -2.54
C ILE A 225 7.43 14.45 -2.45
N ILE A 226 8.32 13.50 -2.74
CA ILE A 226 8.04 12.08 -2.60
C ILE A 226 9.05 11.45 -1.66
N ASP A 227 8.57 11.08 -0.48
CA ASP A 227 9.33 10.38 0.54
C ASP A 227 9.36 8.87 0.29
N GLU A 228 10.40 8.24 0.80
CA GLU A 228 10.73 6.82 0.57
C GLU A 228 10.86 6.45 -0.90
N TYR A 229 11.58 7.27 -1.67
CA TYR A 229 11.69 7.09 -3.12
C TYR A 229 12.37 5.78 -3.54
N SER A 230 13.13 5.13 -2.64
CA SER A 230 13.78 3.83 -2.87
C SER A 230 12.78 2.73 -3.25
N MET A 231 11.56 2.80 -2.72
CA MET A 231 10.46 1.88 -3.04
C MET A 231 9.77 2.18 -4.38
N LEU A 232 10.14 3.25 -5.09
CA LEU A 232 9.62 3.53 -6.43
C LEU A 232 10.38 2.70 -7.45
N GLY A 233 9.66 1.89 -8.21
CA GLY A 233 10.21 1.23 -9.38
C GLY A 233 10.03 2.04 -10.66
N GLN A 234 10.74 1.64 -11.72
CA GLN A 234 10.75 2.34 -13.00
C GLN A 234 9.37 2.47 -13.63
N VAL A 235 8.51 1.45 -13.50
CA VAL A 235 7.15 1.48 -14.05
C VAL A 235 6.31 2.49 -13.26
N THR A 236 6.40 2.45 -11.94
CA THR A 236 5.69 3.40 -11.07
C THR A 236 6.12 4.84 -11.37
N PHE A 237 7.42 5.06 -11.56
CA PHE A 237 7.97 6.37 -11.88
C PHE A 237 7.55 6.88 -13.27
N GLY A 238 7.49 5.99 -14.27
CA GLY A 238 6.91 6.31 -15.57
C GLY A 238 5.44 6.73 -15.48
N TRP A 239 4.65 6.08 -14.61
CA TRP A 239 3.28 6.52 -14.34
C TRP A 239 3.21 7.88 -13.64
N ILE A 240 4.14 8.19 -12.74
CA ILE A 240 4.22 9.52 -12.10
C ILE A 240 4.43 10.61 -13.16
N ASP A 241 5.40 10.45 -14.06
CA ASP A 241 5.64 11.36 -15.18
C ASP A 241 4.39 11.51 -16.06
N LYS A 242 3.82 10.37 -16.48
CA LYS A 242 2.62 10.36 -17.33
C LYS A 242 1.44 11.07 -16.67
N ARG A 243 1.18 10.82 -15.38
CA ARG A 243 0.06 11.47 -14.65
C ARG A 243 0.29 12.96 -14.49
N CYS A 244 1.52 13.41 -14.25
CA CYS A 244 1.81 14.84 -14.17
C CYS A 244 1.61 15.54 -15.53
N LYS A 245 2.00 14.90 -16.64
CA LYS A 245 1.70 15.37 -18.01
C LYS A 245 0.20 15.44 -18.27
N GLN A 246 -0.57 14.41 -17.92
CA GLN A 246 -2.03 14.44 -18.04
C GLN A 246 -2.67 15.57 -17.21
N ALA A 247 -2.16 15.80 -16.00
CA ALA A 247 -2.73 16.79 -15.09
C ALA A 247 -2.47 18.24 -15.52
N THR A 248 -1.39 18.50 -16.24
CA THR A 248 -1.00 19.85 -16.67
C THR A 248 -1.31 20.12 -18.14
N GLY A 249 -1.37 19.06 -18.97
CA GLY A 249 -1.47 19.16 -20.42
C GLY A 249 -0.13 19.38 -21.12
N TYR A 250 0.98 19.54 -20.39
CA TYR A 250 2.32 19.76 -20.96
C TYR A 250 3.03 18.43 -21.21
N ASN A 251 2.80 17.82 -22.38
CA ASN A 251 3.33 16.49 -22.68
C ASN A 251 4.84 16.46 -22.98
N ASP A 252 5.41 17.57 -23.43
CA ASP A 252 6.83 17.68 -23.80
C ASP A 252 7.73 17.92 -22.59
N ASN A 253 7.17 18.40 -21.48
CA ASN A 253 7.90 18.66 -20.24
C ASN A 253 7.90 17.41 -19.36
N VAL A 254 9.06 17.04 -18.84
CA VAL A 254 9.17 16.00 -17.80
C VAL A 254 8.34 16.44 -16.58
N PHE A 255 7.59 15.50 -16.03
CA PHE A 255 6.60 15.70 -14.97
C PHE A 255 5.59 16.82 -15.26
N GLY A 256 5.29 17.08 -16.53
CA GLY A 256 4.37 18.18 -16.91
C GLY A 256 4.86 19.55 -16.46
N GLY A 257 6.18 19.74 -16.31
CA GLY A 257 6.78 20.99 -15.83
C GLY A 257 6.74 21.18 -14.31
N LYS A 258 6.31 20.17 -13.55
CA LYS A 258 6.35 20.21 -12.07
C LYS A 258 7.74 19.87 -11.56
N SER A 259 8.14 20.53 -10.48
CA SER A 259 9.38 20.22 -9.75
C SER A 259 9.17 19.02 -8.84
N LEU A 260 10.08 18.06 -8.86
CA LEU A 260 10.06 16.87 -8.00
C LEU A 260 11.25 16.86 -7.04
N ILE A 261 10.96 16.59 -5.78
CA ILE A 261 11.96 16.42 -4.72
C ILE A 261 11.80 15.00 -4.16
N LEU A 262 12.79 14.14 -4.34
CA LEU A 262 12.79 12.78 -3.81
C LEU A 262 13.54 12.74 -2.48
N THR A 263 12.96 12.12 -1.46
CA THR A 263 13.59 11.94 -0.14
C THR A 263 13.59 10.48 0.28
N GLY A 264 14.61 10.06 1.01
CA GLY A 264 14.77 8.69 1.51
C GLY A 264 16.15 8.08 1.26
N ASP A 265 16.33 6.84 1.70
CA ASP A 265 17.61 6.14 1.62
C ASP A 265 17.63 5.13 0.46
N PRO A 266 18.50 5.28 -0.55
CA PRO A 266 18.64 4.29 -1.62
C PRO A 266 19.20 2.93 -1.15
N GLY A 267 19.78 2.85 0.05
CA GLY A 267 20.25 1.61 0.67
C GLY A 267 19.17 0.81 1.40
N GLN A 268 17.94 1.33 1.46
CA GLN A 268 16.77 0.63 2.01
C GLN A 268 16.13 -0.29 0.96
N LEU A 269 14.83 -0.58 1.12
CA LEU A 269 14.10 -1.51 0.30
C LEU A 269 14.08 -1.15 -1.18
N LEU A 270 14.31 -2.18 -1.98
CA LEU A 270 14.05 -2.14 -3.41
C LEU A 270 12.54 -2.19 -3.67
N PRO A 271 12.07 -1.66 -4.80
CA PRO A 271 10.66 -1.73 -5.17
C PRO A 271 10.15 -3.16 -5.26
N VAL A 272 8.93 -3.39 -4.79
CA VAL A 272 8.25 -4.69 -4.85
C VAL A 272 7.78 -4.96 -6.28
N ALA A 273 8.22 -6.08 -6.86
CA ALA A 273 7.83 -6.54 -8.20
C ALA A 273 8.04 -5.52 -9.36
N ASP A 274 8.96 -4.57 -9.18
CA ASP A 274 9.39 -3.60 -10.19
C ASP A 274 10.91 -3.45 -10.11
N LYS A 275 11.54 -2.91 -11.16
CA LYS A 275 12.99 -2.68 -11.16
C LYS A 275 13.32 -1.36 -10.45
N PRO A 276 14.41 -1.29 -9.66
CA PRO A 276 14.89 -0.04 -9.07
C PRO A 276 15.13 1.04 -10.13
N LEU A 277 14.95 2.32 -9.77
CA LEU A 277 15.07 3.45 -10.70
C LEU A 277 16.39 3.47 -11.49
N TYR A 278 17.49 3.13 -10.82
CA TYR A 278 18.85 3.11 -11.38
C TYR A 278 19.17 1.87 -12.24
N HIS A 279 18.25 0.92 -12.41
CA HIS A 279 18.51 -0.28 -13.19
C HIS A 279 18.63 0.03 -14.70
N ALA A 280 19.72 -0.37 -15.35
CA ALA A 280 20.03 0.04 -16.73
C ALA A 280 19.09 -0.52 -17.83
N ARG A 281 18.25 -1.51 -17.50
CA ARG A 281 17.33 -2.16 -18.46
C ARG A 281 15.88 -2.07 -17.98
N PRO A 282 15.05 -1.20 -18.56
CA PRO A 282 13.63 -1.11 -18.23
C PRO A 282 12.87 -2.39 -18.59
N SER A 283 11.75 -2.62 -17.90
CA SER A 283 10.96 -3.86 -18.02
C SER A 283 9.87 -3.79 -19.09
N ASN A 284 9.36 -2.59 -19.40
CA ASN A 284 8.27 -2.37 -20.34
C ASN A 284 8.26 -0.90 -20.82
N ALA A 285 7.40 -0.58 -21.80
CA ALA A 285 7.30 0.75 -22.40
C ALA A 285 7.02 1.90 -21.40
N VAL A 286 6.35 1.62 -20.28
CA VAL A 286 6.13 2.64 -19.22
C VAL A 286 7.39 2.79 -18.37
N GLY A 287 8.08 1.70 -18.06
CA GLY A 287 9.40 1.74 -17.41
C GLY A 287 10.46 2.45 -18.24
N GLU A 288 10.38 2.34 -19.57
CA GLU A 288 11.22 3.08 -20.52
C GLU A 288 11.00 4.61 -20.45
N GLN A 289 9.84 5.07 -19.97
CA GLN A 289 9.61 6.50 -19.68
C GLN A 289 10.15 6.90 -18.31
N GLY A 290 10.03 6.00 -17.31
CA GLY A 290 10.51 6.24 -15.96
C GLY A 290 12.03 6.41 -15.87
N HIS A 291 12.79 5.62 -16.63
CA HIS A 291 14.26 5.65 -16.58
C HIS A 291 14.88 7.00 -17.04
N PRO A 292 14.53 7.56 -18.22
CA PRO A 292 14.96 8.90 -18.62
C PRO A 292 14.48 10.00 -17.66
N ALA A 293 13.25 9.89 -17.15
CA ALA A 293 12.73 10.86 -16.19
C ALA A 293 13.55 10.87 -14.88
N TYR A 294 14.03 9.71 -14.42
CA TYR A 294 14.92 9.62 -13.27
C TYR A 294 16.32 10.21 -13.55
N HIS A 295 16.82 10.10 -14.78
CA HIS A 295 18.09 10.70 -15.18
C HIS A 295 18.07 12.23 -15.24
N MET A 296 16.90 12.87 -15.15
CA MET A 296 16.78 14.34 -15.03
C MET A 296 17.18 14.87 -13.65
N PHE A 297 17.32 13.99 -12.66
CA PHE A 297 17.77 14.38 -11.31
C PHE A 297 19.29 14.57 -11.31
N ASP A 298 19.71 15.83 -11.44
CA ASP A 298 21.11 16.24 -11.50
C ASP A 298 21.67 16.71 -10.15
N LYS A 299 20.79 17.01 -9.20
CA LYS A 299 21.13 17.52 -7.86
C LYS A 299 20.85 16.47 -6.79
N VAL A 300 21.87 16.17 -5.99
CA VAL A 300 21.77 15.25 -4.86
C VAL A 300 22.38 15.87 -3.61
N VAL A 301 21.63 15.91 -2.52
CA VAL A 301 22.10 16.33 -1.20
C VAL A 301 22.07 15.13 -0.27
N LYS A 302 23.13 14.90 0.51
CA LYS A 302 23.22 13.76 1.44
C LYS A 302 23.21 14.25 2.89
N LEU A 303 22.26 13.81 3.70
CA LEU A 303 22.16 14.11 5.13
C LEU A 303 23.08 13.15 5.92
N THR A 304 23.83 13.68 6.88
CA THR A 304 24.92 12.95 7.56
C THR A 304 24.77 12.85 9.09
N ALA A 305 23.70 13.36 9.68
CA ALA A 305 23.53 13.39 11.13
C ALA A 305 22.63 12.25 11.63
N THR A 306 23.13 11.37 12.51
CA THR A 306 22.34 10.29 13.14
C THR A 306 21.95 10.72 14.56
N GLN A 307 20.66 10.71 14.89
CA GLN A 307 20.19 10.86 16.28
C GLN A 307 19.54 9.55 16.73
N GLN A 308 20.30 8.73 17.45
CA GLN A 308 19.81 7.47 18.02
C GLN A 308 18.84 7.74 19.17
N LEU A 309 17.63 7.19 19.06
CA LEU A 309 16.75 6.94 20.19
C LEU A 309 16.32 5.48 20.09
N MET A 310 16.76 4.64 21.02
CA MET A 310 16.21 3.28 21.17
C MET A 310 15.17 3.30 22.28
N THR A 311 13.98 2.78 22.00
CA THR A 311 12.93 2.59 23.01
C THR A 311 12.75 1.10 23.35
N GLU A 312 12.46 0.80 24.63
CA GLU A 312 12.51 -0.55 25.20
C GLU A 312 11.31 -1.47 24.83
N ASP A 313 10.26 -0.94 24.18
CA ASP A 313 9.01 -1.66 23.82
C ASP A 313 8.89 -2.03 22.32
N SER A 314 10.02 -2.18 21.63
CA SER A 314 10.05 -2.41 20.19
C SER A 314 9.58 -3.81 19.75
N THR A 315 8.89 -3.87 18.60
CA THR A 315 8.52 -5.12 17.91
C THR A 315 9.77 -5.92 17.53
N ARG A 316 9.80 -7.22 17.85
CA ARG A 316 10.97 -8.08 17.54
C ARG A 316 10.97 -8.55 16.09
N LEU A 317 12.15 -8.56 15.48
CA LEU A 317 12.34 -9.01 14.10
C LEU A 317 12.93 -10.41 14.04
N PHE A 318 12.33 -11.27 13.22
CA PHE A 318 12.77 -12.63 12.96
C PHE A 318 12.95 -12.87 11.46
N TYR A 319 13.69 -13.91 11.08
CA TYR A 319 13.90 -14.23 9.67
C TYR A 319 12.78 -15.09 9.07
N SER A 320 12.07 -15.92 9.87
CA SER A 320 11.01 -16.81 9.38
C SER A 320 9.63 -16.51 9.98
N ASN A 321 8.57 -16.76 9.19
CA ASN A 321 7.19 -16.63 9.66
C ASN A 321 6.88 -17.60 10.81
N GLU A 322 7.50 -18.78 10.84
CA GLU A 322 7.34 -19.77 11.92
C GLU A 322 7.81 -19.18 13.26
N GLN A 323 8.98 -18.56 13.31
CA GLN A 323 9.48 -17.92 14.53
C GLN A 323 8.59 -16.76 14.98
N VAL A 324 8.11 -15.98 14.03
CA VAL A 324 7.14 -14.91 14.29
C VAL A 324 5.85 -15.46 14.88
N ALA A 325 5.32 -16.54 14.32
CA ALA A 325 4.10 -17.18 14.79
C ALA A 325 4.29 -17.75 16.21
N ASN A 326 5.39 -18.47 16.45
CA ASN A 326 5.72 -19.03 17.76
C ASN A 326 5.87 -17.94 18.83
N TYR A 327 6.64 -16.88 18.54
CA TYR A 327 6.84 -15.79 19.49
C TYR A 327 5.54 -15.04 19.77
N ASN A 328 4.77 -14.68 18.74
CA ASN A 328 3.48 -14.02 18.94
C ASN A 328 2.51 -14.90 19.74
N HIS A 329 2.49 -16.20 19.51
CA HIS A 329 1.68 -17.15 20.29
C HIS A 329 2.11 -17.18 21.75
N GLU A 330 3.42 -17.28 22.02
CA GLU A 330 3.96 -17.27 23.38
C GLU A 330 3.60 -15.98 24.13
N GLN A 331 3.67 -14.82 23.46
CA GLN A 331 3.26 -13.55 24.05
C GLN A 331 1.74 -13.48 24.29
N LEU A 332 0.94 -14.02 23.38
CA LEU A 332 -0.51 -14.06 23.51
C LEU A 332 -0.93 -14.92 24.72
N THR A 333 -0.29 -16.07 24.93
CA THR A 333 -0.54 -16.94 26.09
C THR A 333 -0.14 -16.27 27.42
N LYS A 334 0.91 -15.44 27.42
CA LYS A 334 1.37 -14.68 28.60
C LYS A 334 0.39 -13.62 29.09
N LEU A 335 -0.56 -13.20 28.26
CA LEU A 335 -1.58 -12.22 28.67
C LEU A 335 -2.58 -12.78 29.67
N GLU A 336 -2.64 -14.11 29.86
CA GLU A 336 -3.60 -14.79 30.74
C GLU A 336 -5.07 -14.43 30.46
N HIS A 337 -5.35 -13.95 29.23
CA HIS A 337 -6.68 -13.67 28.72
C HIS A 337 -7.13 -14.77 27.75
N PRO A 338 -8.45 -15.04 27.65
CA PRO A 338 -8.98 -15.95 26.64
C PRO A 338 -8.62 -15.51 25.23
N VAL A 339 -8.19 -16.46 24.41
CA VAL A 339 -7.81 -16.23 23.02
C VAL A 339 -9.01 -16.48 22.11
N ALA A 340 -9.45 -15.44 21.41
CA ALA A 340 -10.41 -15.54 20.32
C ALA A 340 -9.73 -16.11 19.08
N HIS A 341 -10.13 -17.31 18.68
CA HIS A 341 -9.78 -17.92 17.39
C HIS A 341 -10.82 -17.51 16.36
N ILE A 342 -10.54 -16.53 15.49
CA ILE A 342 -11.54 -15.90 14.60
C ILE A 342 -11.35 -16.38 13.16
N ASN A 343 -12.36 -17.06 12.61
CA ASN A 343 -12.35 -17.56 11.24
C ASN A 343 -12.85 -16.50 10.24
N ALA A 344 -12.16 -16.39 9.11
CA ALA A 344 -12.64 -15.57 8.00
C ALA A 344 -13.91 -16.18 7.37
N ARG A 345 -14.83 -15.33 6.90
CA ARG A 345 -15.92 -15.77 6.01
C ARG A 345 -15.45 -15.71 4.58
N GLN A 346 -15.80 -16.72 3.79
CA GLN A 346 -15.23 -16.91 2.46
C GLN A 346 -16.31 -17.34 1.46
N SER A 347 -16.18 -16.91 0.21
CA SER A 347 -17.15 -17.29 -0.84
C SER A 347 -16.96 -18.71 -1.37
N SER A 348 -15.77 -19.30 -1.24
CA SER A 348 -15.46 -20.65 -1.73
C SER A 348 -14.37 -21.34 -0.90
N ALA A 349 -14.27 -22.67 -1.02
CA ALA A 349 -13.19 -23.44 -0.39
C ALA A 349 -11.80 -23.13 -0.99
N LEU A 350 -11.76 -22.72 -2.26
CA LEU A 350 -10.52 -22.25 -2.91
C LEU A 350 -10.04 -20.94 -2.30
N ALA A 351 -10.96 -20.05 -1.91
CA ALA A 351 -10.64 -18.79 -1.24
C ALA A 351 -9.91 -19.00 0.11
N LYS A 352 -9.98 -20.20 0.71
CA LYS A 352 -9.25 -20.54 1.94
C LYS A 352 -7.76 -20.70 1.72
N LYS A 353 -7.38 -21.19 0.53
CA LYS A 353 -6.00 -21.49 0.15
C LYS A 353 -5.26 -20.30 -0.45
N ILE A 354 -5.99 -19.27 -0.87
CA ILE A 354 -5.38 -18.04 -1.39
C ILE A 354 -4.56 -17.37 -0.27
N SER A 355 -3.35 -16.90 -0.59
CA SER A 355 -2.47 -16.29 0.40
C SER A 355 -3.10 -15.03 1.02
N SER A 356 -2.64 -14.61 2.20
CA SER A 356 -3.12 -13.33 2.77
C SER A 356 -2.66 -12.14 1.94
N ASP A 357 -1.49 -12.20 1.30
CA ASP A 357 -0.97 -11.13 0.44
C ASP A 357 -1.87 -10.91 -0.80
N ASP A 358 -2.33 -11.99 -1.45
CA ASP A 358 -3.30 -11.92 -2.57
C ASP A 358 -4.71 -11.47 -2.13
N MET A 359 -4.98 -11.55 -0.82
CA MET A 359 -6.21 -11.09 -0.18
C MET A 359 -5.98 -9.76 0.58
N SER A 360 -5.02 -8.95 0.11
CA SER A 360 -4.73 -7.60 0.65
C SER A 360 -4.40 -7.59 2.15
N GLY A 361 -3.74 -8.62 2.65
CA GLY A 361 -3.32 -8.78 4.03
C GLY A 361 -4.40 -9.31 4.98
N LEU A 362 -5.54 -9.82 4.47
CA LEU A 362 -6.55 -10.49 5.29
C LEU A 362 -6.16 -11.96 5.54
N GLU A 363 -5.88 -12.30 6.80
CA GLU A 363 -5.54 -13.67 7.20
C GLU A 363 -6.76 -14.61 7.17
N PRO A 364 -6.60 -15.90 6.89
CA PRO A 364 -7.72 -16.85 6.95
C PRO A 364 -8.22 -17.09 8.38
N VAL A 365 -7.32 -16.99 9.36
CA VAL A 365 -7.61 -17.13 10.80
C VAL A 365 -6.83 -16.05 11.55
N VAL A 366 -7.49 -15.39 12.51
CA VAL A 366 -6.90 -14.34 13.34
C VAL A 366 -7.04 -14.73 14.81
N PHE A 367 -5.93 -14.69 15.55
CA PHE A 367 -5.89 -14.96 16.99
C PHE A 367 -5.75 -13.64 17.75
N LEU A 368 -6.68 -13.35 18.65
CA LEU A 368 -6.69 -12.11 19.45
C LEU A 368 -7.04 -12.37 20.90
N ALA A 369 -6.53 -11.52 21.79
CA ALA A 369 -6.92 -11.46 23.19
C ALA A 369 -6.89 -10.00 23.64
N LYS A 370 -7.58 -9.66 24.73
CA LYS A 370 -7.45 -8.34 25.36
C LYS A 370 -5.99 -8.13 25.80
N GLY A 371 -5.45 -6.95 25.53
CA GLY A 371 -4.03 -6.62 25.72
C GLY A 371 -3.12 -7.05 24.56
N ALA A 372 -3.63 -7.70 23.51
CA ALA A 372 -2.80 -8.14 22.41
C ALA A 372 -2.22 -6.96 21.61
N ARG A 373 -0.91 -6.99 21.35
CA ARG A 373 -0.26 -6.06 20.43
C ARG A 373 -0.58 -6.47 19.01
N VAL A 374 -1.26 -5.59 18.29
CA VAL A 374 -1.74 -5.82 16.93
C VAL A 374 -1.25 -4.76 15.97
N MET A 375 -1.39 -5.06 14.68
CA MET A 375 -1.06 -4.14 13.61
C MET A 375 -2.08 -4.24 12.48
N LEU A 376 -2.40 -3.07 11.90
CA LEU A 376 -3.22 -3.00 10.68
C LEU A 376 -2.48 -3.58 9.47
N THR A 377 -3.17 -4.40 8.70
CA THR A 377 -2.63 -5.04 7.49
C THR A 377 -2.94 -4.28 6.19
N MET A 378 -3.78 -3.24 6.27
CA MET A 378 -4.14 -2.40 5.12
C MET A 378 -4.42 -0.94 5.55
N ASN A 379 -4.47 -0.03 4.58
CA ASN A 379 -4.80 1.36 4.81
C ASN A 379 -6.32 1.53 4.97
N LEU A 380 -6.77 1.81 6.19
CA LEU A 380 -8.17 2.14 6.46
C LEU A 380 -8.42 3.64 6.32
N TRP A 381 -7.59 4.43 7.01
CA TRP A 381 -7.68 5.88 7.04
C TRP A 381 -6.30 6.48 7.39
N SER A 382 -5.40 6.45 6.41
CA SER A 382 -3.99 6.82 6.60
C SER A 382 -3.80 8.24 7.12
N SER A 383 -4.68 9.17 6.76
CA SER A 383 -4.53 10.59 7.10
C SER A 383 -4.73 10.90 8.60
N VAL A 384 -5.33 9.98 9.36
CA VAL A 384 -5.49 10.06 10.83
C VAL A 384 -4.67 9.01 11.58
N GLY A 385 -3.80 8.28 10.88
CA GLY A 385 -2.87 7.31 11.46
C GLY A 385 -3.27 5.84 11.31
N LEU A 386 -4.47 5.55 10.77
CA LEU A 386 -4.95 4.17 10.56
C LEU A 386 -4.44 3.64 9.20
N CYS A 387 -3.13 3.46 9.11
CA CYS A 387 -2.43 2.99 7.92
C CYS A 387 -1.94 1.55 8.07
N ASN A 388 -1.61 0.91 6.95
CA ASN A 388 -0.93 -0.39 6.97
C ASN A 388 0.38 -0.27 7.75
N GLY A 389 0.56 -1.11 8.77
CA GLY A 389 1.70 -1.00 9.69
C GLY A 389 1.42 -0.24 10.99
N ALA A 390 0.26 0.43 11.13
CA ALA A 390 -0.08 1.07 12.40
C ALA A 390 -0.28 0.01 13.50
N THR A 391 0.49 0.13 14.58
CA THR A 391 0.37 -0.73 15.76
C THR A 391 -0.56 -0.14 16.80
N GLY A 392 -1.24 -1.03 17.51
CA GLY A 392 -2.09 -0.70 18.62
C GLY A 392 -2.26 -1.87 19.57
N THR A 393 -3.02 -1.65 20.62
CA THR A 393 -3.29 -2.66 21.66
C THR A 393 -4.78 -2.96 21.67
N VAL A 394 -5.15 -4.24 21.65
CA VAL A 394 -6.56 -4.67 21.71
C VAL A 394 -7.11 -4.35 23.10
N VAL A 395 -8.19 -3.59 23.15
CA VAL A 395 -8.89 -3.24 24.39
C VAL A 395 -10.09 -4.17 24.60
N ASP A 396 -10.93 -4.34 23.57
CA ASP A 396 -12.17 -5.12 23.64
C ASP A 396 -12.46 -5.86 22.34
N ILE A 397 -13.17 -6.99 22.43
CA ILE A 397 -13.64 -7.76 21.27
C ILE A 397 -15.17 -7.84 21.32
N ILE A 398 -15.84 -7.15 20.40
CA ILE A 398 -17.28 -6.92 20.48
C ILE A 398 -18.04 -7.89 19.58
N TYR A 399 -18.69 -8.88 20.18
CA TYR A 399 -19.55 -9.83 19.48
C TYR A 399 -21.02 -9.40 19.40
N GLN A 400 -21.69 -9.85 18.34
CA GLN A 400 -23.15 -9.81 18.26
C GLN A 400 -23.74 -10.80 19.26
N ASN A 401 -24.90 -10.50 19.84
CA ASN A 401 -25.59 -11.44 20.73
C ASN A 401 -25.71 -12.82 20.06
N ASN A 402 -25.39 -13.86 20.84
CA ASN A 402 -25.38 -15.27 20.42
C ASN A 402 -24.28 -15.65 19.41
N HIS A 403 -23.32 -14.75 19.14
CA HIS A 403 -22.11 -15.08 18.39
C HIS A 403 -20.93 -15.07 19.34
N GLN A 404 -19.95 -15.91 19.06
CA GLN A 404 -18.70 -16.02 19.82
C GLN A 404 -17.62 -16.58 18.89
N PRO A 405 -16.34 -16.58 19.28
CA PRO A 405 -15.33 -17.30 18.51
C PRO A 405 -15.80 -18.74 18.25
N PRO A 406 -15.75 -19.24 16.99
CA PRO A 406 -14.90 -18.72 15.92
C PRO A 406 -15.53 -17.72 14.95
N ASP A 407 -16.71 -17.20 15.24
CA ASP A 407 -17.37 -16.22 14.37
C ASP A 407 -16.61 -14.89 14.29
N LEU A 408 -16.90 -14.10 13.25
CA LEU A 408 -16.45 -12.73 13.14
C LEU A 408 -17.15 -11.84 14.20
N PRO A 409 -16.41 -11.01 14.95
CA PRO A 409 -17.01 -9.99 15.81
C PRO A 409 -17.61 -8.86 14.97
N ILE A 410 -18.42 -8.00 15.60
CA ILE A 410 -18.87 -6.73 15.04
C ILE A 410 -17.66 -5.83 14.77
N ALA A 411 -16.81 -5.70 15.79
CA ALA A 411 -15.55 -4.96 15.75
C ALA A 411 -14.62 -5.40 16.88
N VAL A 412 -13.34 -5.09 16.71
CA VAL A 412 -12.32 -5.12 17.77
C VAL A 412 -11.95 -3.69 18.09
N ILE A 413 -12.01 -3.31 19.35
CA ILE A 413 -11.59 -1.99 19.82
C ILE A 413 -10.08 -2.02 20.03
N VAL A 414 -9.38 -1.14 19.31
CA VAL A 414 -7.92 -1.07 19.35
C VAL A 414 -7.50 0.34 19.72
N GLU A 415 -6.65 0.45 20.73
CA GLU A 415 -6.00 1.69 21.11
C GLU A 415 -4.77 1.94 20.22
N PHE A 416 -4.79 3.05 19.47
CA PHE A 416 -3.68 3.46 18.60
C PHE A 416 -3.00 4.72 19.18
N GLU A 417 -1.80 4.57 19.73
CA GLU A 417 -1.04 5.64 20.40
C GLU A 417 -0.86 6.90 19.54
N ASN A 418 -0.72 6.72 18.23
CA ASN A 418 -0.47 7.80 17.27
C ASN A 418 -1.73 8.26 16.53
N TYR A 419 -2.94 7.87 16.95
CA TYR A 419 -4.18 8.26 16.28
C TYR A 419 -4.49 9.75 16.46
N ARG A 420 -4.95 10.40 15.39
CA ARG A 420 -5.25 11.86 15.37
C ARG A 420 -6.60 12.22 14.76
N GLY A 421 -7.49 11.24 14.61
CA GLY A 421 -8.80 11.44 14.01
C GLY A 421 -9.90 11.75 15.04
N PRO A 422 -11.18 11.69 14.64
CA PRO A 422 -12.30 11.92 15.54
C PRO A 422 -12.38 10.84 16.63
N VAL A 423 -12.95 11.20 17.78
CA VAL A 423 -13.04 10.30 18.93
C VAL A 423 -14.27 9.39 18.78
N PHE A 424 -14.09 8.08 18.96
CA PHE A 424 -15.21 7.12 19.01
C PHE A 424 -15.86 7.04 20.40
N ASN A 425 -15.05 7.07 21.46
CA ASN A 425 -15.50 7.05 22.85
C ASN A 425 -14.76 8.15 23.64
N GLU A 426 -15.51 9.11 24.20
CA GLU A 426 -14.93 10.25 24.93
C GLU A 426 -14.05 9.82 26.11
N ASN A 427 -14.36 8.69 26.75
CA ASN A 427 -13.58 8.16 27.87
C ASN A 427 -12.24 7.55 27.42
N GLN A 428 -12.13 7.15 26.15
CA GLN A 428 -10.97 6.48 25.58
C GLN A 428 -10.71 7.00 24.15
N PRO A 429 -10.12 8.20 24.01
CA PRO A 429 -10.08 8.92 22.74
C PRO A 429 -9.23 8.26 21.64
N LEU A 430 -8.31 7.37 22.02
CA LEU A 430 -7.43 6.64 21.10
C LEU A 430 -7.98 5.27 20.68
N CYS A 431 -9.10 4.84 21.28
CA CYS A 431 -9.73 3.56 21.02
C CYS A 431 -10.66 3.63 19.82
N ILE A 432 -10.35 2.87 18.77
CA ILE A 432 -11.08 2.91 17.50
C ILE A 432 -11.63 1.52 17.14
N PRO A 433 -12.88 1.40 16.67
CA PRO A 433 -13.44 0.13 16.24
C PRO A 433 -12.87 -0.29 14.88
N ILE A 434 -12.18 -1.43 14.86
CA ILE A 434 -11.71 -2.11 13.66
C ILE A 434 -12.69 -3.24 13.33
N TYR A 435 -13.40 -3.12 12.21
CA TYR A 435 -14.44 -4.06 11.80
C TYR A 435 -13.97 -4.99 10.66
N PRO A 436 -14.62 -6.16 10.46
CA PRO A 436 -14.30 -7.07 9.35
C PRO A 436 -14.54 -6.42 7.98
N ILE A 437 -13.56 -6.53 7.08
CA ILE A 437 -13.61 -5.99 5.71
C ILE A 437 -13.63 -7.14 4.72
N THR A 438 -14.36 -6.98 3.62
CA THR A 438 -14.40 -7.94 2.51
C THR A 438 -13.46 -7.50 1.39
N VAL A 439 -12.56 -8.39 0.99
CA VAL A 439 -11.67 -8.23 -0.17
C VAL A 439 -12.07 -9.26 -1.23
N THR A 440 -12.13 -8.82 -2.48
CA THR A 440 -12.37 -9.69 -3.64
C THR A 440 -11.07 -9.85 -4.43
N SER A 441 -10.62 -11.08 -4.58
CA SER A 441 -9.51 -11.46 -5.45
C SER A 441 -10.03 -12.15 -6.72
N GLN A 442 -9.36 -11.91 -7.84
CA GLN A 442 -9.70 -12.50 -9.14
C GLN A 442 -8.65 -13.55 -9.49
N THR A 443 -9.10 -14.78 -9.71
CA THR A 443 -8.27 -15.89 -10.21
C THR A 443 -8.78 -16.33 -11.58
N GLU A 444 -8.04 -17.21 -12.25
CA GLU A 444 -8.46 -17.81 -13.54
C GLU A 444 -9.81 -18.53 -13.44
N ILE A 445 -10.14 -19.07 -12.26
CA ILE A 445 -11.32 -19.89 -11.99
C ILE A 445 -12.51 -19.03 -11.51
N GLY A 446 -12.31 -17.71 -11.34
CA GLY A 446 -13.35 -16.76 -11.01
C GLY A 446 -13.01 -15.82 -9.85
N PHE A 447 -14.05 -15.15 -9.33
CA PHE A 447 -13.93 -14.21 -8.22
C PHE A 447 -14.08 -14.91 -6.87
N HIS A 448 -13.19 -14.59 -5.96
CA HIS A 448 -13.15 -15.14 -4.60
C HIS A 448 -13.16 -14.01 -3.58
N GLU A 449 -13.97 -14.15 -2.54
CA GLU A 449 -14.12 -13.14 -1.51
C GLU A 449 -13.67 -13.69 -0.15
N ARG A 450 -12.97 -12.85 0.61
CA ARG A 450 -12.60 -13.10 2.00
C ARG A 450 -13.04 -11.92 2.85
N GLN A 451 -13.79 -12.19 3.90
CA GLN A 451 -14.14 -11.21 4.94
C GLN A 451 -13.41 -11.56 6.23
N GLN A 452 -12.58 -10.64 6.72
CA GLN A 452 -11.82 -10.78 7.97
C GLN A 452 -11.46 -9.41 8.55
N LEU A 453 -11.10 -9.37 9.84
CA LEU A 453 -10.43 -8.22 10.45
C LEU A 453 -9.07 -7.94 9.77
N PRO A 454 -8.78 -6.67 9.42
CA PRO A 454 -7.49 -6.26 8.87
C PRO A 454 -6.39 -6.13 9.95
N LEU A 455 -6.27 -7.15 10.81
CA LEU A 455 -5.39 -7.16 11.98
C LEU A 455 -4.50 -8.41 11.99
N ARG A 456 -3.28 -8.25 12.49
CA ARG A 456 -2.37 -9.34 12.83
C ARG A 456 -1.65 -9.05 14.14
N LEU A 457 -1.18 -10.09 14.83
CA LEU A 457 -0.31 -9.92 16.00
C LEU A 457 1.02 -9.27 15.60
N ALA A 458 1.55 -8.45 16.51
CA ALA A 458 2.64 -7.52 16.23
C ALA A 458 3.68 -7.41 17.35
N TRP A 459 3.82 -8.40 18.23
CA TRP A 459 5.01 -8.48 19.10
C TRP A 459 6.25 -8.94 18.31
N ALA A 460 6.04 -9.70 17.24
CA ALA A 460 7.05 -10.12 16.30
C ALA A 460 6.62 -9.99 14.85
N LEU A 461 7.58 -9.73 13.97
CA LEU A 461 7.43 -9.65 12.51
C LEU A 461 8.63 -10.25 11.81
N THR A 462 8.45 -10.62 10.54
CA THR A 462 9.60 -10.97 9.71
C THR A 462 10.34 -9.72 9.29
N ILE A 463 11.66 -9.83 9.12
CA ILE A 463 12.51 -8.75 8.62
C ILE A 463 11.90 -8.15 7.34
N HIS A 464 11.52 -8.98 6.36
CA HIS A 464 10.86 -8.54 5.14
C HIS A 464 9.58 -7.72 5.40
N LYS A 465 8.64 -8.23 6.21
CA LYS A 465 7.39 -7.51 6.53
C LYS A 465 7.62 -6.29 7.40
N SER A 466 8.73 -6.21 8.13
CA SER A 466 9.12 -5.04 8.91
C SER A 466 9.80 -3.97 8.08
N MET A 467 10.54 -4.34 7.04
CA MET A 467 11.23 -3.39 6.17
C MET A 467 10.23 -2.59 5.33
N ASP A 468 9.09 -3.18 4.92
CA ASP A 468 7.99 -2.47 4.23
C ASP A 468 7.23 -1.48 5.15
N ARG A 469 7.52 -1.52 6.46
CA ARG A 469 6.73 -0.87 7.50
C ARG A 469 7.65 -0.05 8.38
N TYR A 470 7.83 1.23 8.06
CA TYR A 470 8.58 2.17 8.90
C TYR A 470 8.12 2.12 10.36
N TRP A 471 8.95 1.51 11.21
CA TRP A 471 8.76 1.45 12.65
C TRP A 471 9.26 2.74 13.29
N GLN A 472 8.58 3.17 14.34
CA GLN A 472 9.24 3.95 15.38
C GLN A 472 10.16 2.96 16.08
N ILE A 473 11.45 3.01 15.75
CA ILE A 473 12.51 2.39 16.54
C ILE A 473 12.96 3.43 17.57
#